data_AF-A0A7S2IAY2-F1
#
_entry.id   AF-A0A7S2IAY2-F1
#
_cell.length_a   1.000
_cell.length_b   1.000
_cell.length_c   1.000
_cell.angle_alpha   90.00
_cell.angle_beta   90.00
_cell.angle_gamma   90.00
#
_symmetry.space_group_name_H-M   'P 1'
#
loop_
_entity.id
_entity.type
_entity.pdbx_description
1 polymer ?
#
loop_
_entity_poly.entity_id
_entity_poly.type
_entity_poly.pdbx_seq_one_letter_code
_entity_poly.pdbx_strand_id
1 'polypeptide(L)'
;PMAAAGFRYIALMSALPLLVVGFVQNLPQSHHSSLYRKFSTAVSSSMPQQSKQLLTSTSLSSSSSSVPSLVVFDLDNTIWTPELYQLRKIQRSGGTPVAGRDVNLFPGAQSVINSIRASPGKWSKTSFAVASRTSSVSWAHDLLDQFDLRDFFEYVEIFPGDKK
;
A
#
# COMPACT_ATOMS: atom_id res chain seq x y z
N PRO A 1 45.89 4.23 17.96
CA PRO A 1 45.84 3.53 16.64
C PRO A 1 44.45 2.88 16.47
N MET A 2 43.60 3.39 15.56
CA MET A 2 43.47 2.90 14.15
C MET A 2 43.01 1.43 14.08
N ALA A 3 42.05 0.96 13.27
CA ALA A 3 41.07 1.52 12.32
C ALA A 3 40.15 0.35 11.87
N ALA A 4 38.93 0.45 11.29
CA ALA A 4 37.94 1.52 11.06
C ALA A 4 36.56 0.84 10.71
N ALA A 5 35.52 1.60 10.36
CA ALA A 5 34.21 1.07 9.92
C ALA A 5 34.19 0.60 8.45
N GLY A 6 33.26 -0.28 8.08
CA GLY A 6 32.95 -0.53 6.66
C GLY A 6 32.18 -1.81 6.33
N PHE A 7 30.84 -1.76 6.34
CA PHE A 7 30.03 -2.65 5.50
C PHE A 7 29.19 -1.81 4.54
N ARG A 8 29.34 -2.11 3.24
CA ARG A 8 28.77 -1.33 2.14
C ARG A 8 27.38 -1.83 1.78
N TYR A 9 26.48 -0.88 1.50
CA TYR A 9 25.24 -1.13 0.77
C TYR A 9 25.52 -1.76 -0.60
N ILE A 10 24.78 -2.81 -0.94
CA ILE A 10 24.42 -3.15 -2.32
C ILE A 10 22.90 -3.35 -2.34
N ALA A 11 22.21 -2.47 -3.05
CA ALA A 11 20.79 -2.62 -3.39
C ALA A 11 20.66 -3.25 -4.79
N LEU A 12 19.41 -3.46 -5.25
CA LEU A 12 18.95 -4.20 -6.45
C LEU A 12 18.71 -5.72 -6.19
N MET A 13 17.57 -6.33 -6.55
CA MET A 13 16.42 -5.88 -7.36
C MET A 13 15.04 -6.29 -6.83
N SER A 14 14.03 -5.64 -7.39
CA SER A 14 12.58 -5.80 -7.22
C SER A 14 11.99 -7.19 -7.49
N ALA A 15 10.97 -7.56 -6.70
CA ALA A 15 9.72 -8.16 -7.21
C ALA A 15 8.58 -8.06 -6.17
N LEU A 16 7.69 -7.08 -6.34
CA LEU A 16 6.29 -7.15 -5.93
C LEU A 16 5.48 -7.68 -7.16
N PRO A 17 4.24 -8.21 -7.03
CA PRO A 17 3.29 -7.92 -5.95
C PRO A 17 2.50 -9.12 -5.39
N LEU A 18 1.82 -8.89 -4.25
CA LEU A 18 0.48 -9.43 -4.02
C LEU A 18 -0.29 -8.50 -3.08
N LEU A 19 -1.03 -7.58 -3.70
CA LEU A 19 -1.89 -6.60 -3.04
C LEU A 19 -3.30 -7.21 -2.92
N VAL A 20 -3.67 -7.70 -1.74
CA VAL A 20 -5.05 -8.16 -1.49
C VAL A 20 -5.92 -6.95 -1.14
N VAL A 21 -6.36 -6.22 -2.17
CA VAL A 21 -7.52 -5.31 -2.05
C VAL A 21 -8.77 -6.12 -2.37
N GLY A 22 -9.61 -6.32 -1.35
CA GLY A 22 -10.94 -6.92 -1.52
C GLY A 22 -11.86 -5.97 -2.29
N PHE A 23 -11.88 -6.10 -3.61
CA PHE A 23 -12.71 -5.27 -4.49
C PHE A 23 -13.93 -6.08 -4.96
N VAL A 24 -15.12 -5.77 -4.43
CA VAL A 24 -16.37 -6.34 -4.92
C VAL A 24 -16.90 -5.46 -6.04
N GLN A 25 -16.79 -5.92 -7.29
CA GLN A 25 -17.48 -5.33 -8.44
C GLN A 25 -18.11 -6.40 -9.32
N ASN A 26 -19.36 -6.17 -9.70
CA ASN A 26 -20.08 -6.98 -10.68
C ASN A 26 -19.47 -6.77 -12.08
N LEU A 27 -19.12 -7.86 -12.77
CA LEU A 27 -18.75 -7.83 -14.19
C LEU A 27 -19.91 -8.35 -15.07
N PRO A 28 -20.34 -7.61 -16.10
CA PRO A 28 -20.81 -8.21 -17.33
C PRO A 28 -19.61 -8.64 -18.19
N GLN A 29 -19.63 -9.87 -18.72
CA GLN A 29 -18.61 -10.33 -19.66
C GLN A 29 -18.86 -9.79 -21.07
N SER A 30 -17.80 -9.39 -21.77
CA SER A 30 -17.81 -9.32 -23.23
C SER A 30 -16.47 -9.82 -23.80
N HIS A 31 -16.58 -10.62 -24.86
CA HIS A 31 -15.47 -11.40 -25.41
C HIS A 31 -14.47 -10.53 -26.18
N HIS A 32 -13.18 -10.89 -26.13
CA HIS A 32 -12.16 -10.32 -27.00
C HIS A 32 -11.57 -11.41 -27.89
N SER A 33 -11.61 -11.21 -29.21
CA SER A 33 -10.96 -12.08 -30.20
C SER A 33 -9.91 -11.30 -31.01
N SER A 34 -8.68 -11.80 -30.96
CA SER A 34 -7.73 -11.96 -32.07
C SER A 34 -7.65 -10.88 -33.17
N LEU A 35 -6.49 -10.22 -33.33
CA LEU A 35 -5.46 -10.66 -34.29
C LEU A 35 -4.27 -9.68 -34.40
N TYR A 36 -3.07 -10.25 -34.60
CA TYR A 36 -1.87 -9.53 -35.05
C TYR A 36 -1.99 -9.11 -36.53
N ARG A 37 -1.50 -7.92 -36.88
CA ARG A 37 -0.98 -7.64 -38.24
C ARG A 37 0.25 -6.73 -38.17
N LYS A 38 1.38 -7.23 -38.69
CA LYS A 38 2.65 -6.46 -38.81
C LYS A 38 2.51 -5.40 -39.90
N PHE A 39 3.17 -4.26 -39.70
CA PHE A 39 3.31 -3.21 -40.71
C PHE A 39 4.30 -3.62 -41.80
N SER A 40 4.07 -3.16 -43.03
CA SER A 40 5.02 -3.22 -44.14
C SER A 40 5.21 -1.80 -44.71
N THR A 41 6.45 -1.46 -45.06
CA THR A 41 6.87 -0.15 -45.55
C THR A 41 6.59 0.03 -47.05
N ALA A 42 6.08 1.20 -47.45
CA ALA A 42 6.14 1.71 -48.82
C ALA A 42 6.15 3.25 -48.83
N VAL A 43 6.59 3.84 -49.95
CA VAL A 43 7.10 5.24 -50.06
C VAL A 43 6.26 6.10 -51.03
N SER A 44 6.29 7.42 -50.81
CA SER A 44 5.89 8.53 -51.72
C SER A 44 4.43 8.66 -52.19
N SER A 45 3.83 9.84 -51.96
CA SER A 45 3.74 10.93 -52.97
C SER A 45 2.66 12.00 -52.66
N SER A 46 2.89 13.22 -53.18
CA SER A 46 1.94 14.34 -53.48
C SER A 46 0.91 14.85 -52.46
N MET A 47 0.99 16.17 -52.21
CA MET A 47 -0.08 17.09 -51.77
C MET A 47 -1.25 17.20 -52.79
N PRO A 48 -2.34 17.96 -52.52
CA PRO A 48 -2.98 18.29 -51.23
C PRO A 48 -4.53 18.15 -51.28
N GLN A 49 -5.22 18.02 -50.14
CA GLN A 49 -6.62 18.46 -50.06
C GLN A 49 -7.07 18.82 -48.64
N GLN A 50 -7.93 19.84 -48.55
CA GLN A 50 -8.45 20.39 -47.30
C GLN A 50 -9.44 19.40 -46.65
N SER A 51 -9.30 19.18 -45.34
CA SER A 51 -10.45 18.84 -44.52
C SER A 51 -10.46 19.71 -43.26
N LYS A 52 -11.55 20.44 -43.05
CA LYS A 52 -11.83 21.16 -41.80
C LYS A 52 -12.24 20.13 -40.74
N GLN A 53 -11.28 19.37 -40.24
CA GLN A 53 -11.49 18.51 -39.07
C GLN A 53 -11.84 19.43 -37.89
N LEU A 54 -13.08 19.35 -37.42
CA LEU A 54 -13.49 20.01 -36.19
C LEU A 54 -12.53 19.59 -35.08
N LEU A 55 -11.98 20.57 -34.37
CA LEU A 55 -11.38 20.34 -33.06
C LEU A 55 -12.50 20.02 -32.07
N THR A 56 -13.10 18.84 -32.21
CA THR A 56 -13.72 18.15 -31.08
C THR A 56 -12.59 17.76 -30.16
N SER A 57 -12.18 18.72 -29.32
CA SER A 57 -11.49 18.47 -28.08
C SER A 57 -12.43 17.66 -27.21
N THR A 58 -12.50 16.35 -27.47
CA THR A 58 -13.06 15.37 -26.56
C THR A 58 -12.21 15.49 -25.30
N SER A 59 -12.68 16.29 -24.36
CA SER A 59 -12.10 16.37 -23.04
C SER A 59 -12.13 14.95 -22.50
N LEU A 60 -10.94 14.33 -22.46
CA LEU A 60 -10.74 13.11 -21.71
C LEU A 60 -11.16 13.48 -20.29
N SER A 61 -12.38 13.10 -19.93
CA SER A 61 -12.91 13.28 -18.58
C SER A 61 -11.92 12.57 -17.70
N SER A 62 -11.09 13.35 -17.00
CA SER A 62 -10.04 12.79 -16.17
C SER A 62 -10.74 11.82 -15.24
N SER A 63 -10.36 10.55 -15.31
CA SER A 63 -10.78 9.55 -14.35
C SER A 63 -10.14 9.95 -13.03
N SER A 64 -10.78 10.91 -12.36
CA SER A 64 -10.41 11.43 -11.07
C SER A 64 -10.43 10.23 -10.14
N SER A 65 -9.24 9.69 -9.89
CA SER A 65 -9.08 8.47 -9.10
C SER A 65 -9.65 8.77 -7.73
N SER A 66 -10.86 8.26 -7.49
CA SER A 66 -11.66 8.62 -6.33
C SER A 66 -10.95 8.07 -5.11
N VAL A 67 -10.26 8.96 -4.41
CA VAL A 67 -9.60 8.63 -3.15
C VAL A 67 -10.70 8.21 -2.16
N PRO A 68 -10.57 7.06 -1.49
CA PRO A 68 -11.59 6.62 -0.53
C PRO A 68 -11.71 7.59 0.64
N SER A 69 -12.90 7.71 1.22
CA SER A 69 -13.14 8.51 2.42
C SER A 69 -12.58 7.88 3.70
N LEU A 70 -12.34 6.56 3.70
CA LEU A 70 -11.78 5.81 4.82
C LEU A 70 -10.84 4.72 4.29
N VAL A 71 -9.68 4.57 4.92
CA VAL A 71 -8.77 3.42 4.73
C VAL A 71 -8.53 2.76 6.09
N VAL A 72 -8.78 1.46 6.16
CA VAL A 72 -8.63 0.65 7.38
C VAL A 72 -7.48 -0.33 7.21
N PHE A 73 -6.60 -0.42 8.19
CA PHE A 73 -5.49 -1.37 8.24
C PHE A 73 -5.72 -2.42 9.34
N ASP A 74 -5.37 -3.68 9.08
CA ASP A 74 -5.08 -4.64 10.14
C ASP A 74 -3.62 -4.44 10.64
N LEU A 75 -3.24 -5.10 11.72
CA LEU A 75 -1.94 -4.97 12.36
C LEU A 75 -1.00 -6.13 12.03
N ASP A 76 -1.30 -7.29 12.60
CA ASP A 76 -0.51 -8.52 12.49
C ASP A 76 -0.43 -8.97 11.02
N ASN A 77 0.80 -9.21 10.53
CA ASN A 77 1.10 -9.54 9.12
C ASN A 77 0.61 -8.50 8.07
N THR A 78 0.24 -7.28 8.49
CA THR A 78 -0.16 -6.18 7.59
C THR A 78 0.73 -4.96 7.77
N ILE A 79 0.83 -4.44 9.00
CA ILE A 79 1.72 -3.32 9.35
C ILE A 79 3.07 -3.84 9.86
N TRP A 80 3.08 -4.91 10.66
CA TRP A 80 4.29 -5.43 11.30
C TRP A 80 4.42 -6.96 11.29
N THR A 81 5.62 -7.42 11.65
CA THR A 81 5.98 -8.82 11.84
C THR A 81 6.96 -8.96 13.02
N PRO A 82 6.96 -10.07 13.78
CA PRO A 82 6.00 -11.19 13.74
C PRO A 82 4.61 -10.80 14.24
N GLU A 83 3.65 -11.72 14.14
CA GLU A 83 2.33 -11.57 14.76
C GLU A 83 2.44 -11.66 16.29
N LEU A 84 1.67 -10.87 17.05
CA LEU A 84 1.87 -10.75 18.50
C LEU A 84 1.74 -12.08 19.27
N TYR A 85 0.89 -13.02 18.83
CA TYR A 85 0.75 -14.35 19.46
C TYR A 85 2.01 -15.23 19.32
N GLN A 86 2.92 -14.89 18.40
CA GLN A 86 4.18 -15.63 18.20
C GLN A 86 5.20 -15.30 19.29
N LEU A 87 5.06 -14.16 19.98
CA LEU A 87 5.97 -13.64 21.02
C LEU A 87 5.81 -14.32 22.39
N ARG A 88 5.45 -15.61 22.41
CA ARG A 88 5.14 -16.40 23.62
C ARG A 88 6.26 -16.42 24.67
N LYS A 89 7.53 -16.25 24.25
CA LYS A 89 8.67 -16.18 25.18
C LYS A 89 8.61 -14.91 26.03
N ILE A 90 8.39 -13.75 25.40
CA ILE A 90 8.23 -12.45 26.05
C ILE A 90 7.01 -12.48 26.98
N GLN A 91 5.90 -13.06 26.51
CA GLN A 91 4.68 -13.21 27.30
C GLN A 91 4.92 -14.02 28.59
N ARG A 92 5.61 -15.16 28.48
CA ARG A 92 5.90 -16.05 29.63
C ARG A 92 6.88 -15.44 30.64
N SER A 93 7.76 -14.54 30.21
CA SER A 93 8.62 -13.78 31.13
C SER A 93 7.96 -12.52 31.70
N GLY A 94 6.69 -12.25 31.37
CA GLY A 94 5.99 -11.03 31.81
C GLY A 94 6.54 -9.74 31.18
N GLY A 95 7.21 -9.83 30.04
CA GLY A 95 7.75 -8.67 29.32
C GLY A 95 6.76 -8.05 28.34
N THR A 96 7.12 -6.88 27.81
CA THR A 96 6.41 -6.20 26.71
C THR A 96 7.32 -6.17 25.48
N PRO A 97 6.79 -6.39 24.25
CA PRO A 97 7.59 -6.31 23.02
C PRO A 97 8.07 -4.89 22.74
N VAL A 98 9.29 -4.79 22.22
CA VAL A 98 9.95 -3.53 21.85
C VAL A 98 10.05 -3.40 20.33
N ALA A 99 9.61 -2.26 19.81
CA ALA A 99 9.72 -1.89 18.41
C ALA A 99 11.19 -1.88 17.93
N GLY A 100 11.45 -2.39 16.73
CA GLY A 100 12.79 -2.52 16.15
C GLY A 100 13.64 -3.66 16.74
N ARG A 101 13.19 -4.32 17.82
CA ARG A 101 13.87 -5.46 18.45
C ARG A 101 13.07 -6.75 18.32
N ASP A 102 11.86 -6.74 18.87
CA ASP A 102 10.99 -7.92 18.95
C ASP A 102 9.92 -7.92 17.85
N VAL A 103 9.53 -6.73 17.39
CA VAL A 103 8.58 -6.47 16.31
C VAL A 103 9.17 -5.43 15.36
N ASN A 104 8.97 -5.59 14.06
CA ASN A 104 9.44 -4.69 13.02
C ASN A 104 8.31 -4.37 12.04
N LEU A 105 8.24 -3.11 11.58
CA LEU A 105 7.33 -2.73 10.48
C LEU A 105 7.75 -3.39 9.18
N PHE A 106 6.79 -3.76 8.34
CA PHE A 106 7.11 -4.10 6.95
C PHE A 106 7.60 -2.85 6.22
N PRO A 107 8.71 -2.92 5.45
CA PRO A 107 9.18 -1.79 4.66
C PRO A 107 8.12 -1.23 3.69
N GLY A 108 7.23 -2.10 3.20
CA GLY A 108 6.07 -1.71 2.38
C GLY A 108 5.04 -0.88 3.16
N ALA A 109 4.67 -1.31 4.37
CA ALA A 109 3.73 -0.57 5.23
C ALA A 109 4.29 0.82 5.61
N GLN A 110 5.57 0.86 6.03
CA GLN A 110 6.27 2.13 6.29
C GLN A 110 6.27 3.05 5.05
N SER A 111 6.54 2.50 3.86
CA SER A 111 6.55 3.29 2.62
C SER A 111 5.16 3.84 2.27
N VAL A 112 4.11 3.06 2.46
CA VAL A 112 2.71 3.49 2.25
C VAL A 112 2.36 4.63 3.21
N ILE A 113 2.58 4.45 4.51
CA ILE A 113 2.26 5.46 5.54
C ILE A 113 3.06 6.76 5.29
N ASN A 114 4.36 6.65 4.96
CA ASN A 114 5.18 7.81 4.62
C ASN A 114 4.69 8.52 3.34
N SER A 115 4.25 7.79 2.32
CA SER A 115 3.71 8.38 1.08
C SER A 115 2.38 9.11 1.30
N ILE A 116 1.56 8.64 2.26
CA ILE A 116 0.33 9.30 2.68
C ILE A 116 0.66 10.60 3.43
N ARG A 117 1.52 10.52 4.46
CA ARG A 117 2.03 11.67 5.24
C ARG A 117 2.65 12.75 4.34
N ALA A 118 3.38 12.36 3.29
CA ALA A 118 3.98 13.27 2.33
C ALA A 118 3.00 13.90 1.30
N SER A 119 1.74 13.43 1.24
CA SER A 119 0.76 13.84 0.24
C SER A 119 -0.57 14.37 0.84
N PRO A 120 -0.55 15.28 1.84
CA PRO A 120 -1.74 15.62 2.63
C PRO A 120 -2.87 16.21 1.79
N GLY A 121 -2.58 16.94 0.71
CA GLY A 121 -3.60 17.47 -0.20
C GLY A 121 -4.45 16.37 -0.86
N LYS A 122 -3.83 15.25 -1.27
CA LYS A 122 -4.51 14.11 -1.89
C LYS A 122 -5.43 13.37 -0.91
N TRP A 123 -4.98 13.23 0.34
CA TRP A 123 -5.64 12.46 1.39
C TRP A 123 -6.45 13.34 2.36
N SER A 124 -6.64 14.63 2.05
CA SER A 124 -7.30 15.64 2.90
C SER A 124 -8.76 15.36 3.27
N LYS A 125 -9.38 14.37 2.62
CA LYS A 125 -10.76 13.90 2.88
C LYS A 125 -10.81 12.40 3.19
N THR A 126 -9.68 11.82 3.57
CA THR A 126 -9.53 10.40 3.89
C THR A 126 -9.16 10.23 5.34
N SER A 127 -10.05 9.62 6.11
CA SER A 127 -9.74 9.13 7.46
C SER A 127 -8.90 7.84 7.36
N PHE A 128 -8.02 7.64 8.33
CA PHE A 128 -7.20 6.43 8.46
C PHE A 128 -7.52 5.73 9.78
N ALA A 129 -7.67 4.41 9.74
CA ALA A 129 -8.08 3.61 10.87
C ALA A 129 -7.28 2.31 11.01
N VAL A 130 -7.22 1.79 12.24
CA VAL A 130 -6.83 0.40 12.54
C VAL A 130 -8.06 -0.39 12.94
N ALA A 131 -8.19 -1.60 12.42
CA ALA A 131 -9.14 -2.61 12.90
C ALA A 131 -8.44 -3.96 13.01
N SER A 132 -8.19 -4.44 14.22
CA SER A 132 -7.50 -5.72 14.45
C SER A 132 -8.15 -6.55 15.55
N ARG A 133 -7.95 -7.87 15.45
CA ARG A 133 -8.55 -8.87 16.35
C ARG A 133 -7.52 -9.60 17.21
N THR A 134 -6.32 -9.03 17.32
CA THR A 134 -5.25 -9.58 18.15
C THR A 134 -5.66 -9.61 19.63
N SER A 135 -5.35 -10.70 20.33
CA SER A 135 -5.66 -10.85 21.75
C SER A 135 -4.71 -10.05 22.66
N SER A 136 -3.55 -9.65 22.13
CA SER A 136 -2.53 -8.84 22.81
C SER A 136 -2.83 -7.34 22.69
N VAL A 137 -4.03 -6.92 23.09
CA VAL A 137 -4.56 -5.55 22.88
C VAL A 137 -3.62 -4.46 23.42
N SER A 138 -3.13 -4.60 24.66
CA SER A 138 -2.21 -3.61 25.26
C SER A 138 -0.91 -3.47 24.46
N TRP A 139 -0.27 -4.59 24.13
CA TRP A 139 0.94 -4.59 23.31
C TRP A 139 0.73 -3.97 21.92
N ALA A 140 -0.46 -4.13 21.33
CA ALA A 140 -0.78 -3.53 20.05
C ALA A 140 -0.85 -2.00 20.13
N HIS A 141 -1.42 -1.45 21.22
CA HIS A 141 -1.36 0.00 21.49
C HIS A 141 0.09 0.46 21.79
N ASP A 142 0.79 -0.23 22.69
CA ASP A 142 2.18 0.08 23.07
C ASP A 142 3.11 0.11 21.84
N LEU A 143 2.89 -0.75 20.85
CA LEU A 143 3.66 -0.79 19.60
C LEU A 143 3.24 0.31 18.62
N LEU A 144 1.96 0.68 18.53
CA LEU A 144 1.52 1.83 17.74
C LEU A 144 2.14 3.13 18.26
N ASP A 145 2.30 3.28 19.57
CA ASP A 145 3.00 4.42 20.19
C ASP A 145 4.50 4.37 19.90
N GLN A 146 5.17 3.22 20.14
CA GLN A 146 6.61 3.05 19.90
C GLN A 146 7.03 3.24 18.42
N PHE A 147 6.14 2.96 17.46
CA PHE A 147 6.39 3.18 16.04
C PHE A 147 6.00 4.57 15.53
N ASP A 148 5.56 5.50 16.40
CA ASP A 148 5.00 6.81 15.98
C ASP A 148 3.83 6.64 14.97
N LEU A 149 2.97 5.66 15.19
CA LEU A 149 1.81 5.37 14.34
C LEU A 149 0.48 5.73 15.01
N ARG A 150 0.44 5.91 16.33
CA ARG A 150 -0.82 6.18 17.04
C ARG A 150 -1.55 7.41 16.51
N ASP A 151 -0.85 8.51 16.29
CA ASP A 151 -1.43 9.78 15.82
C ASP A 151 -1.73 9.80 14.31
N PHE A 152 -1.32 8.76 13.56
CA PHE A 152 -1.70 8.60 12.16
C PHE A 152 -3.12 8.02 12.01
N PHE A 153 -3.64 7.33 13.03
CA PHE A 153 -4.95 6.67 12.99
C PHE A 153 -5.99 7.43 13.82
N GLU A 154 -6.98 7.98 13.12
CA GLU A 154 -8.14 8.68 13.70
C GLU A 154 -9.02 7.72 14.51
N TYR A 155 -9.16 6.48 14.02
CA TYR A 155 -9.92 5.40 14.67
C TYR A 155 -9.02 4.19 14.93
N VAL A 156 -9.08 3.62 16.14
CA VAL A 156 -8.27 2.45 16.53
C VAL A 156 -9.17 1.45 17.24
N GLU A 157 -9.59 0.43 16.51
CA GLU A 157 -10.45 -0.66 16.98
C GLU A 157 -9.61 -1.93 17.15
N ILE A 158 -9.27 -2.28 18.40
CA ILE A 158 -8.48 -3.47 18.72
C ILE A 158 -9.22 -4.27 19.79
N PHE A 159 -9.91 -5.33 19.38
CA PHE A 159 -10.72 -6.17 20.27
C PHE A 159 -10.50 -7.66 19.97
N PRO A 160 -10.31 -8.54 20.97
CA PRO A 160 -10.11 -9.96 20.72
C PRO A 160 -11.32 -10.59 20.00
N GLY A 161 -11.07 -11.41 18.97
CA GLY A 161 -12.17 -12.07 18.26
C GLY A 161 -11.74 -13.26 17.39
N ASP A 162 -12.42 -14.38 17.57
CA ASP A 162 -12.22 -15.59 16.75
C ASP A 162 -12.64 -15.37 15.29
N LYS A 163 -11.91 -15.97 14.33
CA LYS A 163 -12.49 -16.26 13.01
C LYS A 163 -13.30 -17.55 13.17
N LYS A 164 -14.61 -17.42 13.37
CA LYS A 164 -15.56 -18.53 13.23
C LYS A 164 -15.83 -18.78 11.75
#